data_AF-A0A841GV51-F1
#
_entry.id   AF-A0A841GV51-F1
#
_cell.length_a   1.000
_cell.length_b   1.000
_cell.length_c   1.000
_cell.angle_alpha   90.00
_cell.angle_beta   90.00
_cell.angle_gamma   90.00
#
_symmetry.space_group_name_H-M   'P 1'
#
loop_
_entity.id
_entity.type
_entity.pdbx_description
1 polymer ?
#
loop_
_entity_poly.entity_id
_entity_poly.type
_entity_poly.pdbx_seq_one_letter_code
_entity_poly.pdbx_strand_id
1 'polypeptide(L)'
;MNRSLFALRRARMAAPLLCSASVLLGACAPAQAAPADKPASVAATSAPAPAARAAQDTLLAMSRIVSLPAAERAAWTRYVQTSAENRRRDRAFIDAELRAAGKDAFTPAPQGNGFSVRSAMNEAWFRTDEARRLADILVSYQTPTGGWSKRTDYVHARQPGESFGSDDRWTWIGTLDNGSTTEQLNFLARANAAHNVAAYRDAFARGIEYLLVSQQPSGCWPQIYPLEGGYHDAATYNDDATVHALQVLRATATGEHAFVPAELRARAAAGVERGVGCILATQVAVNGRKTVWGAQHDPISLVPVKARAYEHASLTGRESAAILDFLLGVQNPSPQVTAAIHAAAAWFRESAITGYAYVPRGNLTPQAGAGPIWARFYEIGTNRPIFSDRDGVIRYNLSEIGDERRTGYLWYTDEPATSLRRYERWMQRQTAGNRE
;
A
#
# COMPACT_ATOMS: atom_id res chain seq x y z
N MET A 1 -12.12 -44.28 32.98
CA MET A 1 -11.63 -45.68 32.89
C MET A 1 -11.65 -46.09 31.42
N ASN A 2 -10.51 -46.61 30.97
CA ASN A 2 -10.14 -47.02 29.62
C ASN A 2 -11.20 -47.76 28.80
N ARG A 3 -11.25 -47.47 27.49
CA ARG A 3 -11.20 -48.51 26.45
C ARG A 3 -10.41 -48.01 25.24
N SER A 4 -9.27 -48.65 24.99
CA SER A 4 -8.48 -48.58 23.76
C SER A 4 -8.69 -49.84 22.91
N LEU A 5 -8.32 -49.72 21.63
CA LEU A 5 -7.78 -50.73 20.69
C LEU A 5 -8.69 -51.27 19.56
N PHE A 6 -8.40 -50.80 18.33
CA PHE A 6 -7.89 -51.51 17.12
C PHE A 6 -8.38 -50.77 15.86
N ALA A 7 -7.58 -49.91 15.22
CA ALA A 7 -6.57 -50.17 14.17
C ALA A 7 -7.14 -50.73 12.84
N LEU A 8 -7.08 -49.92 11.77
CA LEU A 8 -7.05 -50.37 10.38
C LEU A 8 -6.16 -49.46 9.52
N ARG A 9 -5.07 -50.06 9.04
CA ARG A 9 -4.09 -49.52 8.08
C ARG A 9 -4.71 -49.47 6.67
N ARG A 10 -4.36 -48.45 5.88
CA ARG A 10 -4.05 -48.61 4.44
C ARG A 10 -2.95 -47.66 4.00
N ALA A 11 -1.94 -48.26 3.36
CA ALA A 11 -0.78 -47.62 2.75
C ALA A 11 -0.90 -47.64 1.22
N ARG A 12 -0.19 -46.71 0.55
CA ARG A 12 0.43 -46.81 -0.81
C ARG A 12 1.12 -45.45 -1.07
N MET A 13 2.42 -45.31 -0.79
CA MET A 13 3.61 -45.64 -1.60
C MET A 13 3.73 -44.87 -2.92
N ALA A 14 4.77 -44.03 -2.94
CA ALA A 14 5.34 -43.31 -4.07
C ALA A 14 6.39 -44.19 -4.80
N ALA A 15 6.62 -43.90 -6.08
CA ALA A 15 7.70 -44.48 -6.88
C ALA A 15 8.43 -43.36 -7.66
N PRO A 16 9.77 -43.33 -7.67
CA PRO A 16 10.56 -42.57 -8.63
C PRO A 16 11.15 -43.48 -9.72
N LEU A 17 11.29 -42.94 -10.94
CA LEU A 17 11.93 -43.57 -12.08
C LEU A 17 13.44 -43.26 -12.08
N LEU A 18 14.25 -44.31 -12.05
CA LEU A 18 15.69 -44.32 -12.34
C LEU A 18 15.90 -44.76 -13.80
N CYS A 19 16.80 -44.09 -14.51
CA CYS A 19 17.34 -44.53 -15.80
C CYS A 19 18.81 -44.97 -15.62
N SER A 20 19.13 -46.12 -16.21
CA SER A 20 20.36 -46.88 -16.04
C SER A 20 21.51 -46.41 -16.95
N ALA A 21 22.72 -46.65 -16.48
CA ALA A 21 24.01 -46.40 -17.12
C ALA A 21 24.40 -47.47 -18.17
N SER A 22 25.32 -47.13 -19.07
CA SER A 22 26.40 -48.03 -19.54
C SER A 22 27.57 -47.25 -20.13
N VAL A 23 28.77 -47.71 -19.79
CA VAL A 23 30.12 -47.18 -20.05
C VAL A 23 30.73 -47.88 -21.27
N LEU A 24 31.61 -47.20 -22.02
CA LEU A 24 32.73 -47.85 -22.72
C LEU A 24 33.94 -46.90 -22.76
N LEU A 25 35.09 -47.44 -22.32
CA LEU A 25 36.41 -46.83 -22.27
C LEU A 25 37.14 -46.89 -23.62
N GLY A 26 38.02 -45.91 -23.86
CA GLY A 26 39.08 -45.99 -24.87
C GLY A 26 40.10 -44.86 -24.64
N ALA A 27 41.22 -45.19 -24.00
CA ALA A 27 42.31 -44.28 -23.68
C ALA A 27 43.40 -44.30 -24.76
N CYS A 28 43.99 -43.15 -25.07
CA CYS A 28 45.39 -42.99 -25.48
C CYS A 28 45.82 -41.52 -25.35
N ALA A 29 46.81 -41.27 -24.50
CA ALA A 29 47.64 -40.06 -24.40
C ALA A 29 49.12 -40.53 -24.59
N PRO A 30 50.18 -39.70 -24.64
CA PRO A 30 50.24 -38.26 -24.30
C PRO A 30 51.15 -37.41 -25.23
N ALA A 31 51.16 -36.09 -25.01
CA ALA A 31 52.34 -35.26 -25.27
C ALA A 31 52.41 -34.15 -24.22
N GLN A 32 53.46 -34.18 -23.39
CA GLN A 32 53.85 -33.16 -22.44
C GLN A 32 54.86 -32.21 -23.09
N ALA A 33 54.71 -30.91 -22.86
CA ALA A 33 55.81 -29.99 -22.56
C ALA A 33 55.26 -28.69 -21.94
N ALA A 34 55.80 -28.33 -20.77
CA ALA A 34 55.66 -27.04 -20.08
C ALA A 34 57.08 -26.43 -19.94
N PRO A 35 57.34 -25.31 -19.21
CA PRO A 35 56.56 -24.10 -18.88
C PRO A 35 57.37 -22.79 -19.16
N ALA A 36 56.76 -21.60 -19.00
CA ALA A 36 57.36 -20.30 -18.61
C ALA A 36 56.29 -19.20 -18.82
N ASP A 37 56.10 -18.13 -18.05
CA ASP A 37 56.62 -17.61 -16.80
C ASP A 37 55.54 -16.61 -16.31
N LYS A 38 55.34 -16.49 -14.99
CA LYS A 38 54.67 -15.32 -14.39
C LYS A 38 55.69 -14.17 -14.30
N PRO A 39 55.24 -12.91 -14.36
CA PRO A 39 55.15 -12.21 -13.08
C PRO A 39 53.85 -11.43 -12.87
N ALA A 40 53.69 -11.07 -11.60
CA ALA A 40 52.50 -10.55 -10.96
C ALA A 40 52.09 -9.12 -11.37
N SER A 41 50.78 -8.87 -11.31
CA SER A 41 50.22 -7.58 -10.91
C SER A 41 48.79 -7.80 -10.43
N VAL A 42 48.62 -7.88 -9.10
CA VAL A 42 47.31 -7.76 -8.44
C VAL A 42 47.11 -6.28 -8.15
N ALA A 43 46.12 -5.67 -8.78
CA ALA A 43 45.45 -4.49 -8.23
C ALA A 43 44.01 -4.46 -8.75
N ALA A 44 43.11 -4.66 -7.79
CA ALA A 44 41.66 -4.65 -7.85
C ALA A 44 41.04 -3.77 -8.96
N THR A 45 40.37 -4.41 -9.93
CA THR A 45 39.26 -3.76 -10.61
C THR A 45 38.13 -3.62 -9.60
N SER A 46 37.98 -2.42 -9.06
CA SER A 46 36.81 -2.01 -8.30
C SER A 46 35.55 -2.43 -9.05
N ALA A 47 34.76 -3.32 -8.45
CA ALA A 47 33.39 -3.53 -8.88
C ALA A 47 32.69 -2.16 -8.95
N PRO A 48 31.93 -1.85 -10.00
CA PRO A 48 31.19 -0.60 -10.02
C PRO A 48 30.22 -0.62 -8.83
N ALA A 49 30.29 0.43 -8.01
CA ALA A 49 29.31 0.71 -6.98
C ALA A 49 27.89 0.62 -7.58
N PRO A 50 26.86 0.19 -6.83
CA PRO A 50 25.49 0.27 -7.30
C PRO A 50 25.04 1.74 -7.26
N ALA A 51 25.57 2.53 -8.18
CA ALA A 51 25.10 3.86 -8.49
C ALA A 51 24.02 3.74 -9.56
N ALA A 52 22.82 4.15 -9.17
CA ALA A 52 21.85 4.77 -10.05
C ALA A 52 21.44 3.98 -11.30
N ARG A 53 20.51 3.04 -11.12
CA ARG A 53 19.32 3.09 -11.98
C ARG A 53 18.27 3.89 -11.23
N ALA A 54 18.49 5.21 -11.16
CA ALA A 54 17.39 6.14 -10.98
C ALA A 54 16.51 5.96 -12.22
N ALA A 55 15.51 5.07 -12.14
CA ALA A 55 14.34 5.22 -12.96
C ALA A 55 13.87 6.64 -12.69
N GLN A 56 13.91 7.49 -13.72
CA GLN A 56 13.58 8.91 -13.62
C GLN A 56 12.35 9.06 -12.73
N ASP A 57 12.54 9.66 -11.56
CA ASP A 57 11.44 10.19 -10.77
C ASP A 57 10.81 11.28 -11.63
N THR A 58 9.82 10.89 -12.44
CA THR A 58 9.16 11.76 -13.41
C THR A 58 8.02 12.53 -12.77
N LEU A 59 7.45 12.02 -11.69
CA LEU A 59 6.33 12.67 -11.02
C LEU A 59 6.80 13.88 -10.20
N LEU A 60 7.93 13.76 -9.51
CA LEU A 60 8.50 14.84 -8.69
C LEU A 60 9.89 15.29 -9.16
N ALA A 61 10.19 15.10 -10.44
CA ALA A 61 11.40 15.61 -11.08
C ALA A 61 11.62 17.10 -10.75
N MET A 62 12.86 17.48 -10.43
CA MET A 62 13.21 18.88 -10.15
C MET A 62 12.83 19.82 -11.30
N SER A 63 12.89 19.37 -12.57
CA SER A 63 12.46 20.15 -13.73
C SER A 63 10.99 20.54 -13.68
N ARG A 64 10.12 19.68 -13.13
CA ARG A 64 8.70 20.01 -12.89
C ARG A 64 8.56 21.01 -11.75
N ILE A 65 9.25 20.77 -10.64
CA ILE A 65 9.18 21.62 -9.44
C ILE A 65 9.65 23.05 -9.73
N VAL A 66 10.73 23.24 -10.50
CA VAL A 66 11.22 24.60 -10.82
C VAL A 66 10.27 25.40 -11.70
N SER A 67 9.43 24.71 -12.49
CA SER A 67 8.43 25.33 -13.36
C SER A 67 7.18 25.83 -12.61
N LEU A 68 7.02 25.45 -11.34
CA LEU A 68 5.88 25.84 -10.52
C LEU A 68 5.90 27.34 -10.13
N PRO A 69 4.73 27.93 -9.82
CA PRO A 69 4.64 29.23 -9.18
C PRO A 69 5.50 29.31 -7.92
N ALA A 70 6.02 30.49 -7.59
CA ALA A 70 7.04 30.64 -6.55
C ALA A 70 6.65 30.03 -5.19
N ALA A 71 5.40 30.21 -4.77
CA ALA A 71 4.89 29.68 -3.51
C ALA A 71 4.82 28.14 -3.51
N GLU A 72 4.26 27.55 -4.57
CA GLU A 72 4.18 26.10 -4.73
C GLU A 72 5.57 25.46 -4.88
N ARG A 73 6.44 26.09 -5.67
CA ARG A 73 7.84 25.66 -5.85
C ARG A 73 8.57 25.56 -4.52
N ALA A 74 8.41 26.55 -3.64
CA ALA A 74 9.05 26.54 -2.33
C ALA A 74 8.54 25.38 -1.46
N ALA A 75 7.23 25.13 -1.45
CA ALA A 75 6.63 24.02 -0.69
C ALA A 75 7.10 22.65 -1.19
N TRP A 76 7.06 22.42 -2.51
CA TRP A 76 7.50 21.17 -3.13
C TRP A 76 9.00 20.93 -3.00
N THR A 77 9.82 21.98 -3.15
CA THR A 77 11.27 21.86 -2.94
C THR A 77 11.57 21.43 -1.51
N ARG A 78 10.92 22.04 -0.51
CA ARG A 78 11.06 21.65 0.89
C ARG A 78 10.63 20.20 1.11
N TYR A 79 9.48 19.81 0.59
CA TYR A 79 8.96 18.45 0.71
C TYR A 79 9.94 17.39 0.20
N VAL A 80 10.49 17.57 -1.02
CA VAL A 80 11.46 16.63 -1.60
C VAL A 80 12.78 16.61 -0.83
N GLN A 81 13.26 17.77 -0.36
CA GLN A 81 14.46 17.85 0.48
C GLN A 81 14.28 17.13 1.81
N THR A 82 13.16 17.37 2.52
CA THR A 82 12.82 16.69 3.77
C THR A 82 12.68 15.19 3.58
N SER A 83 12.07 14.74 2.48
CA SER A 83 12.03 13.33 2.11
C SER A 83 13.43 12.73 1.93
N ALA A 84 14.32 13.41 1.21
CA ALA A 84 15.70 12.95 1.02
C ALA A 84 16.49 12.89 2.35
N GLU A 85 16.26 13.84 3.26
CA GLU A 85 16.83 13.85 4.61
C GLU A 85 16.35 12.67 5.44
N ASN A 86 15.04 12.40 5.44
CA ASN A 86 14.46 11.27 6.14
C ASN A 86 14.98 9.94 5.59
N ARG A 87 15.12 9.81 4.26
CA ARG A 87 15.73 8.60 3.66
C ARG A 87 17.17 8.39 4.14
N ARG A 88 17.96 9.47 4.23
CA ARG A 88 19.33 9.41 4.77
C ARG A 88 19.33 9.00 6.24
N ARG A 89 18.38 9.48 7.05
CA ARG A 89 18.23 9.10 8.45
C ARG A 89 17.93 7.61 8.60
N ASP A 90 16.95 7.10 7.85
CA ASP A 90 16.57 5.69 7.89
C ASP A 90 17.74 4.77 7.49
N ARG A 91 18.50 5.16 6.46
CA ARG A 91 19.71 4.45 6.01
C ARG A 91 20.83 4.51 7.04
N ALA A 92 21.13 5.69 7.56
CA ALA A 92 22.20 5.87 8.55
C ALA A 92 21.96 5.05 9.82
N PHE A 93 20.69 4.85 10.20
CA PHE A 93 20.32 3.99 11.31
C PHE A 93 20.74 2.54 11.08
N ILE A 94 20.35 1.92 9.95
CA ILE A 94 20.75 0.53 9.66
C ILE A 94 22.26 0.43 9.43
N ASP A 95 22.88 1.40 8.74
CA ASP A 95 24.33 1.40 8.54
C ASP A 95 25.09 1.43 9.89
N ALA A 96 24.55 2.10 10.91
CA ALA A 96 25.13 2.10 12.25
C ALA A 96 25.01 0.73 12.94
N GLU A 97 23.85 0.07 12.82
CA GLU A 97 23.68 -1.29 13.34
C GLU A 97 24.59 -2.30 12.64
N LEU A 98 24.76 -2.18 11.33
CA LEU A 98 25.66 -3.05 10.55
C LEU A 98 27.12 -2.88 10.98
N ARG A 99 27.58 -1.63 11.14
CA ARG A 99 28.93 -1.35 11.66
C ARG A 99 29.13 -1.94 13.06
N ALA A 100 28.15 -1.78 13.95
CA ALA A 100 28.23 -2.33 15.30
C ALA A 100 28.23 -3.86 15.33
N ALA A 101 27.54 -4.50 14.37
CA ALA A 101 27.46 -5.95 14.24
C ALA A 101 28.60 -6.56 13.39
N GLY A 102 29.48 -5.75 12.81
CA GLY A 102 30.52 -6.22 11.89
C GLY A 102 29.95 -6.89 10.62
N LYS A 103 28.81 -6.41 10.12
CA LYS A 103 28.13 -6.94 8.93
C LYS A 103 28.27 -5.97 7.75
N ASP A 104 28.43 -6.52 6.55
CA ASP A 104 28.53 -5.73 5.31
C ASP A 104 27.16 -5.43 4.67
N ALA A 105 26.13 -6.20 5.03
CA ALA A 105 24.79 -6.07 4.47
C ALA A 105 23.71 -6.37 5.51
N PHE A 106 22.55 -5.75 5.34
CA PHE A 106 21.37 -6.05 6.15
C PHE A 106 20.75 -7.39 5.76
N THR A 107 20.06 -8.02 6.71
CA THR A 107 19.17 -9.15 6.43
C THR A 107 17.76 -8.61 6.20
N PRO A 108 17.04 -9.03 5.14
CA PRO A 108 15.63 -8.67 4.98
C PRO A 108 14.80 -9.15 6.18
N ALA A 109 13.77 -8.39 6.54
CA ALA A 109 12.79 -8.85 7.53
C ALA A 109 12.06 -10.12 7.04
N PRO A 110 11.49 -10.93 7.95
CA PRO A 110 10.66 -12.07 7.55
C PRO A 110 9.54 -11.64 6.61
N GLN A 111 9.33 -12.39 5.53
CA GLN A 111 8.30 -12.09 4.55
C GLN A 111 6.97 -12.75 4.93
N GLY A 112 5.89 -11.97 4.88
CA GLY A 112 4.53 -12.41 5.16
C GLY A 112 3.49 -11.79 4.21
N ASN A 113 2.23 -12.11 4.46
CA ASN A 113 1.09 -11.66 3.64
C ASN A 113 0.59 -10.24 3.98
N GLY A 114 1.29 -9.51 4.85
CA GLY A 114 0.87 -8.22 5.40
C GLY A 114 0.21 -8.34 6.77
N PHE A 115 -0.11 -7.19 7.36
CA PHE A 115 -0.63 -7.09 8.73
C PHE A 115 -1.94 -6.33 8.76
N SER A 116 -2.89 -6.85 9.54
CA SER A 116 -4.17 -6.20 9.79
C SER A 116 -4.71 -6.60 11.15
N VAL A 117 -5.45 -5.69 11.76
CA VAL A 117 -6.20 -5.91 12.99
C VAL A 117 -7.43 -6.75 12.64
N ARG A 118 -7.42 -8.03 13.03
CA ARG A 118 -8.49 -8.97 12.68
C ARG A 118 -9.65 -8.90 13.67
N SER A 119 -10.84 -9.31 13.24
CA SER A 119 -12.04 -9.36 14.11
C SER A 119 -11.85 -10.23 15.37
N ALA A 120 -11.03 -11.29 15.28
CA ALA A 120 -10.68 -12.13 16.42
C ALA A 120 -9.84 -11.39 17.49
N MET A 121 -9.14 -10.31 17.12
CA MET A 121 -8.43 -9.43 18.04
C MET A 121 -9.43 -8.45 18.67
N ASN A 122 -10.35 -8.98 19.48
CA ASN A 122 -11.32 -8.18 20.23
C ASN A 122 -10.69 -7.58 21.50
N GLU A 123 -11.46 -6.80 22.28
CA GLU A 123 -10.96 -6.15 23.51
C GLU A 123 -10.34 -7.14 24.51
N ALA A 124 -10.92 -8.32 24.68
CA ALA A 124 -10.39 -9.33 25.58
C ALA A 124 -9.02 -9.86 25.09
N TRP A 125 -8.88 -10.08 23.77
CA TRP A 125 -7.60 -10.46 23.17
C TRP A 125 -6.52 -9.39 23.38
N PHE A 126 -6.86 -8.10 23.24
CA PHE A 126 -5.92 -7.00 23.48
C PHE A 126 -5.43 -6.88 24.93
N ARG A 127 -6.04 -7.57 25.90
CA ARG A 127 -5.56 -7.62 27.29
C ARG A 127 -4.58 -8.77 27.56
N THR A 128 -4.31 -9.61 26.57
CA THR A 128 -3.43 -10.78 26.72
C THR A 128 -1.95 -10.43 26.57
N ASP A 129 -1.08 -11.30 27.07
CA ASP A 129 0.37 -11.18 26.87
C ASP A 129 0.77 -11.33 25.39
N GLU A 130 -0.02 -12.05 24.58
CA GLU A 130 0.26 -12.15 23.13
C GLU A 130 0.02 -10.82 22.42
N ALA A 131 -1.00 -10.05 22.79
CA ALA A 131 -1.21 -8.71 22.25
C ALA A 131 -0.07 -7.76 22.63
N ARG A 132 0.42 -7.85 23.87
CA ARG A 132 1.60 -7.12 24.33
C ARG A 132 2.86 -7.52 23.55
N ARG A 133 3.12 -8.82 23.41
CA ARG A 133 4.25 -9.35 22.64
C ARG A 133 4.23 -8.84 21.19
N LEU A 134 3.07 -8.88 20.55
CA LEU A 134 2.93 -8.40 19.18
C LEU A 134 3.13 -6.88 19.09
N ALA A 135 2.63 -6.10 20.06
CA ALA A 135 2.90 -4.65 20.12
C ALA A 135 4.40 -4.36 20.25
N ASP A 136 5.12 -5.07 21.12
CA ASP A 136 6.57 -4.92 21.28
C ASP A 136 7.31 -5.23 19.96
N ILE A 137 6.89 -6.27 19.25
CA ILE A 137 7.43 -6.61 17.92
C ILE A 137 7.16 -5.48 16.93
N LEU A 138 5.92 -4.97 16.84
CA LEU A 138 5.58 -3.87 15.93
C LEU A 138 6.44 -2.63 16.21
N VAL A 139 6.65 -2.26 17.47
CA VAL A 139 7.51 -1.14 17.85
C VAL A 139 8.94 -1.33 17.33
N SER A 140 9.49 -2.54 17.39
CA SER A 140 10.86 -2.82 16.93
C SER A 140 11.07 -2.67 15.42
N TYR A 141 9.99 -2.77 14.62
CA TYR A 141 10.00 -2.63 13.16
C TYR A 141 9.61 -1.24 12.66
N GLN A 142 9.30 -0.29 13.55
CA GLN A 142 9.02 1.07 13.12
C GLN A 142 10.30 1.72 12.56
N THR A 143 10.21 2.32 11.36
CA THR A 143 11.35 3.04 10.78
C THR A 143 11.70 4.27 11.61
N PRO A 144 12.93 4.82 11.53
CA PRO A 144 13.28 6.07 12.19
C PRO A 144 12.40 7.26 11.78
N THR A 145 11.87 7.25 10.54
CA THR A 145 10.88 8.23 10.06
C THR A 145 9.47 7.99 10.61
N GLY A 146 9.19 6.81 11.18
CA GLY A 146 7.96 6.51 11.94
C GLY A 146 6.96 5.59 11.22
N GLY A 147 7.26 5.12 10.02
CA GLY A 147 6.37 4.26 9.23
C GLY A 147 6.64 2.77 9.42
N TRP A 148 5.85 1.93 8.74
CA TRP A 148 6.07 0.49 8.64
C TRP A 148 6.08 0.02 7.19
N SER A 149 6.81 -1.08 6.94
CA SER A 149 6.90 -1.72 5.63
C SER A 149 5.79 -2.73 5.40
N LYS A 150 5.44 -2.92 4.13
CA LYS A 150 4.51 -3.97 3.70
C LYS A 150 5.21 -5.32 3.60
N ARG A 151 4.41 -6.40 3.63
CA ARG A 151 4.88 -7.79 3.50
C ARG A 151 5.88 -8.22 4.58
N THR A 152 6.03 -7.45 5.65
CA THR A 152 6.77 -7.87 6.85
C THR A 152 5.91 -8.81 7.68
N ASP A 153 6.48 -9.95 8.08
CA ASP A 153 5.91 -10.87 9.05
C ASP A 153 6.50 -10.60 10.44
N TYR A 154 5.62 -10.49 11.44
CA TYR A 154 5.96 -10.05 12.78
C TYR A 154 6.17 -11.26 13.72
N VAL A 155 7.00 -12.21 13.30
CA VAL A 155 7.26 -13.47 14.02
C VAL A 155 8.21 -13.32 15.22
N HIS A 156 9.11 -12.34 15.17
CA HIS A 156 10.05 -12.00 16.23
C HIS A 156 10.31 -10.49 16.25
N ALA A 157 10.87 -9.96 17.34
CA ALA A 157 11.33 -8.57 17.36
C ALA A 157 12.49 -8.38 16.36
N ARG A 158 12.54 -7.21 15.72
CA ARG A 158 13.59 -6.87 14.75
C ARG A 158 14.96 -6.94 15.42
N GLN A 159 15.92 -7.57 14.77
CA GLN A 159 17.29 -7.68 15.27
C GLN A 159 18.20 -6.57 14.73
N PRO A 160 19.28 -6.19 15.43
CA PRO A 160 20.27 -5.26 14.89
C PRO A 160 20.85 -5.73 13.54
N GLY A 161 20.80 -4.84 12.54
CA GLY A 161 21.22 -5.11 11.16
C GLY A 161 20.15 -5.84 10.33
N GLU A 162 18.96 -6.09 10.87
CA GLU A 162 17.80 -6.53 10.12
C GLU A 162 17.03 -5.32 9.57
N SER A 163 16.64 -5.40 8.30
CA SER A 163 15.85 -4.37 7.62
C SER A 163 14.49 -4.19 8.28
N PHE A 164 13.88 -3.01 8.07
CA PHE A 164 12.49 -2.76 8.45
C PHE A 164 11.48 -3.42 7.52
N GLY A 165 11.91 -3.77 6.30
CA GLY A 165 11.09 -4.41 5.26
C GLY A 165 11.66 -5.74 4.80
N SER A 166 10.82 -6.53 4.16
CA SER A 166 11.15 -7.89 3.71
C SER A 166 11.88 -7.95 2.36
N ASP A 167 12.23 -6.81 1.76
CA ASP A 167 12.88 -6.72 0.46
C ASP A 167 14.41 -6.52 0.60
N ASP A 168 15.17 -7.10 -0.32
CA ASP A 168 16.63 -7.05 -0.32
C ASP A 168 17.23 -5.78 -0.96
N ARG A 169 16.39 -4.87 -1.48
CA ARG A 169 16.82 -3.65 -2.20
C ARG A 169 16.47 -2.36 -1.48
N TRP A 170 16.10 -2.42 -0.19
CA TRP A 170 15.66 -1.24 0.56
C TRP A 170 14.43 -0.56 -0.08
N THR A 171 13.45 -1.35 -0.48
CA THR A 171 12.18 -0.85 -1.03
C THR A 171 11.05 -0.95 -0.03
N TRP A 172 10.05 -0.09 -0.16
CA TRP A 172 8.87 -0.04 0.72
C TRP A 172 9.22 0.22 2.20
N ILE A 173 10.34 0.88 2.49
CA ILE A 173 10.78 1.24 3.85
C ILE A 173 9.96 2.43 4.33
N GLY A 174 8.80 2.13 4.92
CA GLY A 174 7.72 3.08 5.17
C GLY A 174 6.77 3.16 3.97
N THR A 175 5.55 2.63 4.12
CA THR A 175 4.54 2.65 3.06
C THR A 175 3.13 2.67 3.63
N LEU A 176 2.18 3.16 2.84
CA LEU A 176 0.74 3.07 3.07
C LEU A 176 0.07 1.95 2.26
N ASP A 177 0.84 1.24 1.44
CA ASP A 177 0.35 0.12 0.63
C ASP A 177 0.00 -1.09 1.49
N ASN A 178 -0.99 -1.88 1.07
CA ASN A 178 -1.52 -3.05 1.80
C ASN A 178 -1.88 -2.76 3.28
N GLY A 179 -2.39 -1.55 3.59
CA GLY A 179 -2.75 -1.16 4.95
C GLY A 179 -1.55 -0.94 5.90
N SER A 180 -0.33 -0.93 5.37
CA SER A 180 0.87 -0.73 6.18
C SER A 180 0.90 0.67 6.78
N THR A 181 1.58 0.80 7.91
CA THR A 181 1.56 1.98 8.80
C THR A 181 0.22 2.19 9.50
N THR A 182 -0.91 2.23 8.78
CA THR A 182 -2.22 2.53 9.37
C THR A 182 -2.75 1.38 10.23
N GLU A 183 -2.57 0.13 9.82
CA GLU A 183 -2.97 -1.03 10.62
C GLU A 183 -2.11 -1.19 11.88
N GLN A 184 -0.81 -0.89 11.80
CA GLN A 184 0.07 -0.87 12.97
C GLN A 184 -0.32 0.24 13.94
N LEU A 185 -0.68 1.42 13.44
CA LEU A 185 -1.21 2.51 14.26
C LEU A 185 -2.51 2.11 14.97
N ASN A 186 -3.45 1.52 14.24
CA ASN A 186 -4.71 1.01 14.81
C ASN A 186 -4.45 -0.05 15.90
N PHE A 187 -3.49 -0.95 15.67
CA PHE A 187 -3.11 -1.95 16.66
C PHE A 187 -2.49 -1.32 17.91
N LEU A 188 -1.50 -0.42 17.73
CA LEU A 188 -0.79 0.22 18.85
C LEU A 188 -1.72 1.09 19.70
N ALA A 189 -2.71 1.77 19.10
CA ALA A 189 -3.72 2.50 19.83
C ALA A 189 -4.52 1.59 20.77
N ARG A 190 -4.98 0.43 20.26
CA ARG A 190 -5.75 -0.55 21.04
C ARG A 190 -4.90 -1.25 22.11
N ALA A 191 -3.66 -1.61 21.77
CA ALA A 191 -2.71 -2.19 22.73
C ALA A 191 -2.37 -1.19 23.85
N ASN A 192 -2.16 0.09 23.53
CA ASN A 192 -1.93 1.10 24.55
C ASN A 192 -3.17 1.36 25.42
N ALA A 193 -4.39 1.32 24.85
CA ALA A 193 -5.61 1.42 25.65
C ALA A 193 -5.75 0.27 26.65
N ALA A 194 -5.27 -0.94 26.31
CA ALA A 194 -5.32 -2.11 27.18
C ALA A 194 -4.19 -2.18 28.21
N HIS A 195 -3.00 -1.65 27.90
CA HIS A 195 -1.79 -1.88 28.70
C HIS A 195 -1.08 -0.62 29.21
N ASN A 196 -1.42 0.56 28.68
CA ASN A 196 -0.84 1.85 29.06
C ASN A 196 0.70 1.93 29.01
N VAL A 197 1.32 1.36 27.96
CA VAL A 197 2.78 1.30 27.81
C VAL A 197 3.32 2.54 27.09
N ALA A 198 4.31 3.22 27.69
CA ALA A 198 4.89 4.44 27.13
C ALA A 198 5.45 4.25 25.71
N ALA A 199 6.16 3.14 25.46
CA ALA A 199 6.71 2.83 24.14
C ALA A 199 5.62 2.74 23.05
N TYR A 200 4.41 2.29 23.38
CA TYR A 200 3.31 2.21 22.41
C TYR A 200 2.74 3.59 22.10
N ARG A 201 2.65 4.48 23.09
CA ARG A 201 2.27 5.89 22.89
C ARG A 201 3.28 6.61 22.02
N ASP A 202 4.56 6.43 22.30
CA ASP A 202 5.64 7.09 21.57
C ASP A 202 5.69 6.59 20.12
N ALA A 203 5.55 5.28 19.91
CA ALA A 203 5.47 4.69 18.57
C ALA A 203 4.22 5.18 17.80
N PHE A 204 3.06 5.25 18.47
CA PHE A 204 1.84 5.80 17.87
C PHE A 204 2.05 7.26 17.45
N ALA A 205 2.58 8.11 18.35
CA ALA A 205 2.84 9.51 18.06
C ALA A 205 3.79 9.68 16.86
N ARG A 206 4.89 8.91 16.80
CA ARG A 206 5.80 8.90 15.65
C ARG A 206 5.13 8.44 14.35
N GLY A 207 4.18 7.51 14.40
CA GLY A 207 3.45 7.11 13.21
C GLY A 207 2.44 8.17 12.74
N ILE A 208 1.84 8.94 13.66
CA ILE A 208 1.05 10.13 13.27
C ILE A 208 1.96 11.19 12.63
N GLU A 209 3.14 11.43 13.19
CA GLU A 209 4.15 12.31 12.60
C GLU A 209 4.57 11.84 11.20
N TYR A 210 4.74 10.53 11.01
CA TYR A 210 5.00 9.93 9.70
C TYR A 210 3.88 10.26 8.70
N LEU A 211 2.60 10.10 9.08
CA LEU A 211 1.48 10.47 8.22
C LEU A 211 1.49 11.97 7.89
N LEU A 212 1.82 12.84 8.85
CA LEU A 212 1.85 14.28 8.63
C LEU A 212 3.02 14.74 7.76
N VAL A 213 4.22 14.17 7.94
CA VAL A 213 5.42 14.55 7.17
C VAL A 213 5.41 13.94 5.76
N SER A 214 4.72 12.80 5.57
CA SER A 214 4.53 12.19 4.25
C SER A 214 3.42 12.84 3.44
N GLN A 215 2.57 13.67 4.05
CA GLN A 215 1.51 14.38 3.32
C GLN A 215 2.14 15.40 2.37
N GLN A 216 1.83 15.26 1.08
CA GLN A 216 2.32 16.12 0.01
C GLN A 216 1.76 17.55 0.16
N PRO A 217 2.41 18.57 -0.43
CA PRO A 217 1.87 19.93 -0.49
C PRO A 217 0.47 20.03 -1.11
N SER A 218 0.08 19.10 -1.99
CA SER A 218 -1.28 18.96 -2.53
C SER A 218 -2.33 18.50 -1.51
N GLY A 219 -1.90 18.04 -0.32
CA GLY A 219 -2.73 17.42 0.71
C GLY A 219 -2.90 15.91 0.53
N CYS A 220 -2.41 15.33 -0.56
CA CYS A 220 -2.46 13.90 -0.83
C CYS A 220 -1.32 13.13 -0.15
N TRP A 221 -1.30 11.79 -0.26
CA TRP A 221 -0.19 10.96 0.22
C TRP A 221 0.48 10.16 -0.90
N PRO A 222 1.82 9.99 -0.87
CA PRO A 222 2.50 9.02 -1.70
C PRO A 222 2.18 7.59 -1.22
N GLN A 223 2.44 6.59 -2.07
CA GLN A 223 2.38 5.19 -1.66
C GLN A 223 3.50 4.86 -0.67
N ILE A 224 4.70 5.42 -0.88
CA ILE A 224 5.91 5.16 -0.11
C ILE A 224 6.47 6.49 0.38
N TYR A 225 6.83 6.54 1.66
CA TYR A 225 7.56 7.67 2.22
C TYR A 225 8.64 7.17 3.20
N PRO A 226 9.88 7.70 3.17
CA PRO A 226 10.37 8.72 2.24
C PRO A 226 10.24 8.29 0.78
N LEU A 227 10.12 9.26 -0.14
CA LEU A 227 9.77 9.02 -1.55
C LEU A 227 10.62 7.88 -2.15
N GLU A 228 10.11 7.11 -3.10
CA GLU A 228 10.89 6.02 -3.73
C GLU A 228 11.17 6.31 -5.21
N GLY A 229 10.35 7.16 -5.82
CA GLY A 229 10.35 7.44 -7.24
C GLY A 229 9.32 6.60 -8.00
N GLY A 230 9.16 6.91 -9.28
CA GLY A 230 8.19 6.24 -10.14
C GLY A 230 6.75 6.51 -9.69
N TYR A 231 5.86 5.53 -9.87
CA TYR A 231 4.45 5.70 -9.48
C TYR A 231 4.24 5.71 -7.96
N HIS A 232 5.24 5.32 -7.17
CA HIS A 232 5.13 5.31 -5.71
C HIS A 232 5.01 6.73 -5.12
N ASP A 233 5.43 7.74 -5.88
CA ASP A 233 5.39 9.14 -5.48
C ASP A 233 4.07 9.83 -5.91
N ALA A 234 3.18 9.11 -6.60
CA ALA A 234 1.86 9.59 -6.99
C ALA A 234 0.97 9.84 -5.76
N ALA A 235 0.01 10.76 -5.88
CA ALA A 235 -1.10 10.85 -4.93
C ALA A 235 -1.91 9.54 -4.99
N THR A 236 -1.81 8.71 -3.94
CA THR A 236 -2.19 7.29 -4.01
C THR A 236 -3.48 7.01 -3.24
N TYR A 237 -4.52 6.59 -3.96
CA TYR A 237 -5.75 6.02 -3.40
C TYR A 237 -5.76 4.50 -3.44
N ASN A 238 -4.95 3.87 -4.29
CA ASN A 238 -4.84 2.42 -4.41
C ASN A 238 -4.67 1.74 -3.05
N ASP A 239 -5.42 0.64 -2.87
CA ASP A 239 -5.49 -0.11 -1.60
C ASP A 239 -5.83 0.80 -0.41
N ASP A 240 -6.67 1.80 -0.68
CA ASP A 240 -7.21 2.80 0.25
C ASP A 240 -6.15 3.61 1.01
N ALA A 241 -4.92 3.69 0.53
CA ALA A 241 -3.77 4.30 1.22
C ALA A 241 -4.08 5.68 1.82
N THR A 242 -4.54 6.63 1.00
CA THR A 242 -4.94 7.97 1.47
C THR A 242 -6.16 7.92 2.40
N VAL A 243 -7.14 7.05 2.12
CA VAL A 243 -8.36 6.95 2.94
C VAL A 243 -8.04 6.42 4.34
N HIS A 244 -7.20 5.39 4.45
CA HIS A 244 -6.75 4.86 5.74
C HIS A 244 -5.93 5.88 6.53
N ALA A 245 -5.02 6.61 5.88
CA ALA A 245 -4.27 7.70 6.53
C ALA A 245 -5.22 8.76 7.11
N LEU A 246 -6.23 9.15 6.32
CA LEU A 246 -7.25 10.10 6.73
C LEU A 246 -8.13 9.60 7.89
N GLN A 247 -8.47 8.31 7.91
CA GLN A 247 -9.23 7.70 9.01
C GLN A 247 -8.44 7.74 10.32
N VAL A 248 -7.16 7.36 10.29
CA VAL A 248 -6.27 7.40 11.46
C VAL A 248 -6.09 8.83 11.97
N LEU A 249 -5.86 9.79 11.07
CA LEU A 249 -5.75 11.20 11.44
C LEU A 249 -7.07 11.76 11.99
N ARG A 250 -8.22 11.35 11.45
CA ARG A 250 -9.53 11.76 11.96
C ARG A 250 -9.78 11.22 13.37
N ALA A 251 -9.53 9.94 13.61
CA ALA A 251 -9.65 9.33 14.95
C ALA A 251 -8.73 10.01 15.97
N THR A 252 -7.52 10.38 15.54
CA THR A 252 -6.58 11.14 16.36
C THR A 252 -7.12 12.54 16.68
N ALA A 253 -7.61 13.27 15.67
CA ALA A 253 -8.14 14.62 15.83
C ALA A 253 -9.36 14.67 16.78
N THR A 254 -10.30 13.73 16.62
CA THR A 254 -11.52 13.65 17.44
C THR A 254 -11.26 13.23 18.89
N GLY A 255 -10.04 12.82 19.23
CA GLY A 255 -9.67 12.46 20.59
C GLY A 255 -10.12 11.06 20.99
N GLU A 256 -10.35 10.17 20.02
CA GLU A 256 -10.62 8.75 20.27
C GLU A 256 -9.49 8.08 21.06
N HIS A 257 -8.28 8.62 20.95
CA HIS A 257 -7.09 8.21 21.68
C HIS A 257 -6.73 9.25 22.75
N ALA A 258 -7.28 9.11 23.96
CA ALA A 258 -7.12 10.07 25.05
C ALA A 258 -5.66 10.39 25.45
N PHE A 259 -4.72 9.49 25.12
CA PHE A 259 -3.30 9.68 25.41
C PHE A 259 -2.58 10.62 24.44
N VAL A 260 -3.23 11.05 23.35
CA VAL A 260 -2.63 11.92 22.33
C VAL A 260 -2.70 13.40 22.78
N PRO A 261 -1.57 14.12 22.83
CA PRO A 261 -1.55 15.53 23.21
C PRO A 261 -2.39 16.43 22.29
N ALA A 262 -2.98 17.49 22.85
CA ALA A 262 -3.85 18.41 22.11
C ALA A 262 -3.17 19.02 20.86
N GLU A 263 -1.87 19.31 20.93
CA GLU A 263 -1.11 19.83 19.79
C GLU A 263 -1.09 18.84 18.61
N LEU A 264 -0.80 17.56 18.88
CA LEU A 264 -0.78 16.52 17.85
C LEU A 264 -2.19 16.28 17.27
N ARG A 265 -3.23 16.39 18.11
CA ARG A 265 -4.63 16.34 17.65
C ARG A 265 -4.97 17.48 16.70
N ALA A 266 -4.55 18.71 17.01
CA ALA A 266 -4.77 19.88 16.15
C ALA A 266 -4.05 19.74 14.81
N ARG A 267 -2.81 19.24 14.82
CA ARG A 267 -2.05 18.96 13.59
C ARG A 267 -2.68 17.85 12.76
N ALA A 268 -3.19 16.80 13.40
CA ALA A 268 -3.96 15.76 12.73
C ALA A 268 -5.23 16.31 12.08
N ALA A 269 -5.97 17.20 12.76
CA ALA A 269 -7.14 17.87 12.20
C ALA A 269 -6.79 18.68 10.95
N ALA A 270 -5.71 19.48 10.98
CA ALA A 270 -5.21 20.21 9.82
C ALA A 270 -4.77 19.27 8.67
N GLY A 271 -4.21 18.09 9.01
CA GLY A 271 -3.91 17.05 8.03
C GLY A 271 -5.15 16.48 7.35
N VAL A 272 -6.22 16.23 8.11
CA VAL A 272 -7.52 15.80 7.58
C VAL A 272 -8.11 16.84 6.65
N GLU A 273 -8.09 18.12 7.03
CA GLU A 273 -8.61 19.23 6.20
C GLU A 273 -7.89 19.28 4.85
N ARG A 274 -6.55 19.26 4.85
CA ARG A 274 -5.76 19.24 3.61
C ARG A 274 -6.06 18.00 2.75
N GLY A 275 -6.23 16.83 3.36
CA GLY A 275 -6.52 15.62 2.61
C GLY A 275 -7.94 15.57 2.04
N VAL A 276 -8.93 16.15 2.72
CA VAL A 276 -10.25 16.43 2.12
C VAL A 276 -10.10 17.38 0.93
N GLY A 277 -9.27 18.42 1.05
CA GLY A 277 -8.91 19.30 -0.06
C GLY A 277 -8.34 18.55 -1.27
N CYS A 278 -7.40 17.63 -1.04
CA CYS A 278 -6.86 16.73 -2.08
C CYS A 278 -7.96 15.88 -2.75
N ILE A 279 -8.86 15.26 -1.97
CA ILE A 279 -9.97 14.47 -2.50
C ILE A 279 -10.83 15.31 -3.45
N LEU A 280 -11.21 16.52 -3.05
CA LEU A 280 -12.02 17.40 -3.90
C LEU A 280 -11.28 17.84 -5.17
N ALA A 281 -9.99 18.16 -5.04
CA ALA A 281 -9.17 18.62 -6.16
C ALA A 281 -8.85 17.52 -7.19
N THR A 282 -8.74 16.26 -6.73
CA THR A 282 -8.48 15.09 -7.58
C THR A 282 -9.73 14.46 -8.19
N GLN A 283 -10.94 14.88 -7.79
CA GLN A 283 -12.17 14.33 -8.38
C GLN A 283 -12.24 14.66 -9.87
N VAL A 284 -12.28 13.62 -10.70
CA VAL A 284 -12.18 13.74 -12.16
C VAL A 284 -13.44 14.40 -12.70
N ALA A 285 -13.26 15.31 -13.65
CA ALA A 285 -14.35 15.93 -14.39
C ALA A 285 -14.28 15.50 -15.86
N VAL A 286 -15.40 15.00 -16.38
CA VAL A 286 -15.58 14.64 -17.79
C VAL A 286 -16.66 15.55 -18.36
N ASN A 287 -16.34 16.34 -19.39
CA ASN A 287 -17.26 17.28 -20.02
C ASN A 287 -17.97 18.20 -19.00
N GLY A 288 -17.21 18.73 -18.03
CA GLY A 288 -17.72 19.60 -16.96
C GLY A 288 -18.49 18.90 -15.85
N ARG A 289 -18.72 17.57 -15.93
CA ARG A 289 -19.42 16.79 -14.89
C ARG A 289 -18.42 16.04 -14.03
N LYS A 290 -18.48 16.26 -12.72
CA LYS A 290 -17.69 15.50 -11.74
C LYS A 290 -18.13 14.02 -11.75
N THR A 291 -17.17 13.12 -11.62
CA THR A 291 -17.38 11.68 -11.58
C THR A 291 -16.85 11.11 -10.26
N VAL A 292 -15.81 10.30 -10.32
CA VAL A 292 -15.11 9.66 -9.20
C VAL A 292 -13.60 9.94 -9.32
N TRP A 293 -12.76 9.08 -8.77
CA TRP A 293 -11.30 9.23 -8.74
C TRP A 293 -10.61 8.12 -9.52
N GLY A 294 -9.33 8.31 -9.80
CA GLY A 294 -8.42 7.24 -10.22
C GLY A 294 -7.72 6.62 -9.02
N ALA A 295 -7.10 5.46 -9.23
CA ALA A 295 -6.36 4.77 -8.18
C ALA A 295 -5.07 5.52 -7.78
N GLN A 296 -4.47 6.26 -8.72
CA GLN A 296 -3.36 7.17 -8.48
C GLN A 296 -3.53 8.43 -9.31
N HIS A 297 -3.09 9.56 -8.75
CA HIS A 297 -3.08 10.86 -9.41
C HIS A 297 -1.67 11.44 -9.42
N ASP A 298 -1.35 12.23 -10.44
CA ASP A 298 -0.15 13.03 -10.44
C ASP A 298 -0.14 13.96 -9.21
N PRO A 299 0.97 14.03 -8.46
CA PRO A 299 0.99 14.77 -7.19
C PRO A 299 0.88 16.30 -7.38
N ILE A 300 1.20 16.81 -8.58
CA ILE A 300 1.20 18.23 -8.92
C ILE A 300 -0.04 18.60 -9.74
N SER A 301 -0.28 17.92 -10.86
CA SER A 301 -1.40 18.25 -11.77
C SER A 301 -2.72 17.63 -11.34
N LEU A 302 -2.70 16.68 -10.40
CA LEU A 302 -3.87 16.03 -9.81
C LEU A 302 -4.74 15.24 -10.79
N VAL A 303 -4.26 15.00 -12.01
CA VAL A 303 -4.95 14.14 -13.00
C VAL A 303 -4.60 12.66 -12.76
N PRO A 304 -5.48 11.70 -13.10
CA PRO A 304 -5.16 10.28 -13.02
C PRO A 304 -3.89 9.93 -13.80
N VAL A 305 -3.05 9.08 -13.21
CA VAL A 305 -1.83 8.55 -13.85
C VAL A 305 -1.80 7.03 -13.75
N LYS A 306 -0.98 6.40 -14.59
CA LYS A 306 -0.76 4.95 -14.53
C LYS A 306 0.13 4.57 -13.34
N ALA A 307 0.02 3.33 -12.89
CA ALA A 307 0.95 2.71 -11.95
C ALA A 307 1.74 1.58 -12.61
N ARG A 308 1.44 0.32 -12.29
CA ARG A 308 2.03 -0.86 -12.94
C ARG A 308 1.55 -0.95 -14.40
N ALA A 309 2.19 -1.79 -15.21
CA ALA A 309 1.88 -1.93 -16.64
C ALA A 309 0.38 -2.15 -16.93
N TYR A 310 -0.30 -2.92 -16.06
CA TYR A 310 -1.72 -3.25 -16.16
C TYR A 310 -2.66 -2.29 -15.42
N GLU A 311 -2.16 -1.16 -14.88
CA GLU A 311 -2.92 -0.17 -14.11
C GLU A 311 -2.84 1.19 -14.79
N HIS A 312 -3.80 1.44 -15.68
CA HIS A 312 -3.83 2.63 -16.53
C HIS A 312 -4.42 3.84 -15.83
N ALA A 313 -4.10 5.04 -16.33
CA ALA A 313 -4.81 6.26 -15.96
C ALA A 313 -6.30 6.09 -16.28
N SER A 314 -7.13 5.97 -15.24
CA SER A 314 -8.52 5.54 -15.35
C SER A 314 -9.33 6.00 -14.15
N LEU A 315 -10.66 5.89 -14.23
CA LEU A 315 -11.54 5.97 -13.05
C LEU A 315 -11.54 4.61 -12.36
N THR A 316 -11.64 4.57 -11.03
CA THR A 316 -11.68 3.32 -10.28
C THR A 316 -13.00 3.11 -9.55
N GLY A 317 -13.55 1.88 -9.63
CA GLY A 317 -14.75 1.52 -8.89
C GLY A 317 -14.49 1.32 -7.39
N ARG A 318 -13.44 0.57 -7.06
CA ARG A 318 -13.13 0.15 -5.68
C ARG A 318 -12.68 1.32 -4.80
N GLU A 319 -11.57 1.97 -5.16
CA GLU A 319 -10.98 2.98 -4.27
C GLU A 319 -11.90 4.22 -4.13
N SER A 320 -12.70 4.50 -5.17
CA SER A 320 -13.72 5.54 -5.13
C SER A 320 -14.87 5.24 -4.15
N ALA A 321 -15.16 3.96 -3.88
CA ALA A 321 -16.18 3.58 -2.90
C ALA A 321 -15.71 3.92 -1.47
N ALA A 322 -14.43 3.65 -1.18
CA ALA A 322 -13.82 4.03 0.09
C ALA A 322 -13.72 5.55 0.27
N ILE A 323 -13.38 6.30 -0.79
CA ILE A 323 -13.39 7.76 -0.76
C ILE A 323 -14.81 8.29 -0.49
N LEU A 324 -15.83 7.77 -1.19
CA LEU A 324 -17.23 8.14 -0.97
C LEU A 324 -17.62 7.88 0.50
N ASP A 325 -17.31 6.69 1.03
CA ASP A 325 -17.60 6.35 2.43
C ASP A 325 -16.92 7.28 3.44
N PHE A 326 -15.67 7.67 3.17
CA PHE A 326 -14.96 8.64 4.02
C PHE A 326 -15.64 10.03 4.02
N LEU A 327 -16.06 10.49 2.84
CA LEU A 327 -16.76 11.78 2.67
C LEU A 327 -18.15 11.76 3.31
N LEU A 328 -18.89 10.66 3.22
CA LEU A 328 -20.18 10.48 3.90
C LEU A 328 -20.08 10.60 5.42
N GLY A 329 -18.89 10.34 5.99
CA GLY A 329 -18.59 10.50 7.41
C GLY A 329 -18.12 11.90 7.82
N VAL A 330 -17.97 12.85 6.89
CA VAL A 330 -17.62 14.25 7.22
C VAL A 330 -18.80 14.90 7.93
N GLN A 331 -18.56 15.41 9.13
CA GLN A 331 -19.55 16.20 9.86
C GLN A 331 -19.67 17.59 9.25
N ASN A 332 -20.90 18.09 9.10
CA ASN A 332 -21.20 19.39 8.49
C ASN A 332 -20.48 19.60 7.15
N PRO A 333 -20.69 18.73 6.15
CA PRO A 333 -19.96 18.78 4.89
C PRO A 333 -20.22 20.09 4.15
N SER A 334 -19.15 20.71 3.64
CA SER A 334 -19.27 21.92 2.82
C SER A 334 -20.08 21.65 1.54
N PRO A 335 -20.59 22.69 0.86
CA PRO A 335 -21.25 22.52 -0.44
C PRO A 335 -20.40 21.76 -1.46
N GLN A 336 -19.08 21.94 -1.45
CA GLN A 336 -18.15 21.24 -2.32
C GLN A 336 -18.06 19.75 -1.99
N VAL A 337 -18.00 19.39 -0.70
CA VAL A 337 -18.03 17.98 -0.25
C VAL A 337 -19.35 17.32 -0.62
N THR A 338 -20.46 18.01 -0.37
CA THR A 338 -21.80 17.54 -0.73
C THR A 338 -21.93 17.31 -2.24
N ALA A 339 -21.47 18.25 -3.06
CA ALA A 339 -21.47 18.09 -4.52
C ALA A 339 -20.60 16.91 -4.98
N ALA A 340 -19.43 16.71 -4.38
CA ALA A 340 -18.55 15.57 -4.69
C ALA A 340 -19.21 14.23 -4.37
N ILE A 341 -19.88 14.11 -3.22
CA ILE A 341 -20.64 12.93 -2.79
C ILE A 341 -21.75 12.62 -3.80
N HIS A 342 -22.57 13.61 -4.18
CA HIS A 342 -23.65 13.41 -5.15
C HIS A 342 -23.13 12.97 -6.52
N ALA A 343 -22.05 13.58 -7.00
CA ALA A 343 -21.44 13.25 -8.28
C ALA A 343 -20.92 11.81 -8.30
N ALA A 344 -20.22 11.37 -7.25
CA ALA A 344 -19.73 10.00 -7.12
C ALA A 344 -20.89 8.99 -7.07
N ALA A 345 -21.93 9.26 -6.28
CA ALA A 345 -23.12 8.40 -6.20
C ALA A 345 -23.87 8.31 -7.53
N ALA A 346 -23.96 9.41 -8.28
CA ALA A 346 -24.56 9.41 -9.62
C ALA A 346 -23.74 8.56 -10.60
N TRP A 347 -22.41 8.73 -10.60
CA TRP A 347 -21.53 7.93 -11.45
C TRP A 347 -21.63 6.44 -11.14
N PHE A 348 -21.62 6.04 -9.85
CA PHE A 348 -21.77 4.63 -9.48
C PHE A 348 -23.09 4.01 -9.96
N ARG A 349 -24.19 4.77 -9.96
CA ARG A 349 -25.47 4.29 -10.49
C ARG A 349 -25.43 4.12 -12.01
N GLU A 350 -24.79 5.05 -12.71
CA GLU A 350 -24.64 5.02 -14.17
C GLU A 350 -23.72 3.90 -14.66
N SER A 351 -22.63 3.64 -13.92
CA SER A 351 -21.58 2.69 -14.32
C SER A 351 -21.81 1.26 -13.81
N ALA A 352 -22.94 0.99 -13.15
CA ALA A 352 -23.25 -0.30 -12.58
C ALA A 352 -23.44 -1.38 -13.66
N ILE A 353 -22.83 -2.54 -13.45
CA ILE A 353 -23.01 -3.73 -14.29
C ILE A 353 -24.02 -4.63 -13.60
N THR A 354 -25.11 -4.95 -14.29
CA THR A 354 -26.23 -5.75 -13.74
C THR A 354 -26.44 -7.04 -14.52
N GLY A 355 -27.02 -8.06 -13.87
CA GLY A 355 -27.35 -9.34 -14.52
C GLY A 355 -26.16 -10.30 -14.64
N TYR A 356 -25.05 -10.00 -13.97
CA TYR A 356 -23.86 -10.84 -13.92
C TYR A 356 -23.43 -11.06 -12.48
N ALA A 357 -22.98 -12.28 -12.17
CA ALA A 357 -22.21 -12.56 -10.98
C ALA A 357 -20.71 -12.58 -11.33
N TYR A 358 -19.89 -12.10 -10.41
CA TYR A 358 -18.45 -12.24 -10.49
C TYR A 358 -18.01 -13.37 -9.56
N VAL A 359 -17.50 -14.46 -10.15
CA VAL A 359 -16.80 -15.48 -9.38
C VAL A 359 -15.36 -14.99 -9.19
N PRO A 360 -14.86 -14.85 -7.95
CA PRO A 360 -13.48 -14.45 -7.73
C PRO A 360 -12.52 -15.35 -8.51
N ARG A 361 -11.59 -14.73 -9.25
CA ARG A 361 -10.63 -15.42 -10.15
C ARG A 361 -11.28 -16.08 -11.37
N GLY A 362 -12.52 -15.74 -11.70
CA GLY A 362 -13.26 -16.24 -12.86
C GLY A 362 -13.73 -15.14 -13.81
N ASN A 363 -14.49 -15.53 -14.83
CA ASN A 363 -15.19 -14.60 -15.71
C ASN A 363 -16.51 -14.15 -15.08
N LEU A 364 -17.09 -13.07 -15.63
CA LEU A 364 -18.49 -12.75 -15.36
C LEU A 364 -19.40 -13.86 -15.91
N THR A 365 -20.34 -14.32 -15.09
CA THR A 365 -21.35 -15.30 -15.48
C THR A 365 -22.73 -14.66 -15.44
N PRO A 366 -23.54 -14.76 -16.52
CA PRO A 366 -24.93 -14.29 -16.49
C PRO A 366 -25.68 -14.91 -15.32
N GLN A 367 -26.30 -14.08 -14.49
CA GLN A 367 -27.08 -14.52 -13.34
C GLN A 367 -28.22 -13.54 -13.09
N ALA A 368 -29.44 -13.98 -13.40
CA ALA A 368 -30.64 -13.22 -13.10
C ALA A 368 -30.77 -12.99 -11.59
N GLY A 369 -31.09 -11.76 -11.18
CA GLY A 369 -31.22 -11.38 -9.77
C GLY A 369 -29.89 -11.16 -9.04
N ALA A 370 -28.73 -11.24 -9.71
CA ALA A 370 -27.47 -10.82 -9.11
C ALA A 370 -27.48 -9.32 -8.80
N GLY A 371 -26.87 -8.93 -7.68
CA GLY A 371 -26.65 -7.53 -7.33
C GLY A 371 -25.72 -6.82 -8.33
N PRO A 372 -25.70 -5.47 -8.33
CA PRO A 372 -24.82 -4.73 -9.21
C PRO A 372 -23.35 -4.95 -8.84
N ILE A 373 -22.49 -4.98 -9.85
CA ILE A 373 -21.04 -5.03 -9.72
C ILE A 373 -20.40 -3.90 -10.53
N TRP A 374 -19.14 -3.61 -10.26
CA TRP A 374 -18.36 -2.59 -10.95
C TRP A 374 -17.01 -3.15 -11.35
N ALA A 375 -16.49 -2.69 -12.48
CA ALA A 375 -15.10 -2.97 -12.85
C ALA A 375 -14.15 -2.20 -11.91
N ARG A 376 -12.94 -2.72 -11.73
CA ARG A 376 -11.92 -2.00 -10.97
C ARG A 376 -11.49 -0.73 -11.69
N PHE A 377 -11.43 -0.76 -13.03
CA PHE A 377 -10.99 0.36 -13.86
C PHE A 377 -11.97 0.66 -14.99
N TYR A 378 -12.18 1.94 -15.24
CA TYR A 378 -13.03 2.47 -16.30
C TYR A 378 -12.29 3.52 -17.12
N GLU A 379 -12.41 3.44 -18.43
CA GLU A 379 -11.87 4.43 -19.36
C GLU A 379 -12.50 5.81 -19.13
N ILE A 380 -11.65 6.82 -18.96
CA ILE A 380 -12.09 8.21 -18.74
C ILE A 380 -12.77 8.70 -20.02
N GLY A 381 -13.97 9.25 -19.88
CA GLY A 381 -14.76 9.78 -21.00
C GLY A 381 -15.91 8.87 -21.42
N THR A 382 -15.72 7.56 -21.41
CA THR A 382 -16.71 6.58 -21.90
C THR A 382 -17.36 5.76 -20.79
N ASN A 383 -16.77 5.72 -19.59
CA ASN A 383 -17.17 4.82 -18.50
C ASN A 383 -17.21 3.34 -18.95
N ARG A 384 -16.39 2.96 -19.93
CA ARG A 384 -16.26 1.58 -20.36
C ARG A 384 -15.28 0.83 -19.45
N PRO A 385 -15.63 -0.36 -18.91
CA PRO A 385 -14.67 -1.22 -18.22
C PRO A 385 -13.43 -1.49 -19.05
N ILE A 386 -12.25 -1.38 -18.44
CA ILE A 386 -10.97 -1.72 -19.06
C ILE A 386 -10.21 -2.76 -18.24
N PHE A 387 -9.48 -3.61 -18.96
CA PHE A 387 -8.63 -4.67 -18.45
C PHE A 387 -7.25 -4.54 -19.07
N SER A 388 -6.23 -5.11 -18.43
CA SER A 388 -4.89 -5.12 -19.00
C SER A 388 -4.03 -6.23 -18.41
N ASP A 389 -2.92 -6.50 -19.08
CA ASP A 389 -1.95 -7.52 -18.69
C ASP A 389 -0.56 -6.89 -18.51
N ARG A 390 0.44 -7.71 -18.22
CA ARG A 390 1.84 -7.31 -18.07
C ARG A 390 2.43 -6.66 -19.33
N ASP A 391 1.81 -6.88 -20.50
CA ASP A 391 2.13 -6.20 -21.75
C ASP A 391 1.68 -4.74 -21.80
N GLY A 392 0.84 -4.31 -20.85
CA GLY A 392 0.31 -2.95 -20.76
C GLY A 392 -0.68 -2.57 -21.86
N VAL A 393 -1.25 -3.54 -22.57
CA VAL A 393 -2.27 -3.27 -23.60
C VAL A 393 -3.65 -3.24 -22.95
N ILE A 394 -4.41 -2.18 -23.22
CA ILE A 394 -5.81 -2.04 -22.80
C ILE A 394 -6.67 -3.01 -23.60
N ARG A 395 -7.53 -3.74 -22.89
CA ARG A 395 -8.51 -4.68 -23.39
C ARG A 395 -9.87 -4.36 -22.79
N TYR A 396 -10.91 -4.84 -23.44
CA TYR A 396 -12.29 -4.52 -23.05
C TYR A 396 -13.11 -5.76 -22.68
N ASN A 397 -12.50 -6.94 -22.72
CA ASN A 397 -13.04 -8.15 -22.14
C ASN A 397 -12.01 -8.83 -21.24
N LEU A 398 -12.45 -9.28 -20.06
CA LEU A 398 -11.60 -10.01 -19.11
C LEU A 398 -11.07 -11.33 -19.70
N SER A 399 -11.76 -11.92 -20.69
CA SER A 399 -11.27 -13.12 -21.38
C SER A 399 -10.05 -12.87 -22.28
N GLU A 400 -9.73 -11.61 -22.58
CA GLU A 400 -8.61 -11.23 -23.47
C GLU A 400 -7.25 -11.12 -22.74
N ILE A 401 -7.23 -11.19 -21.40
CA ILE A 401 -6.00 -11.16 -20.60
C ILE A 401 -5.59 -12.57 -20.16
N GLY A 402 -4.30 -12.76 -19.91
CA GLY A 402 -3.72 -14.03 -19.50
C GLY A 402 -4.14 -14.49 -18.10
N ASP A 403 -4.05 -15.80 -17.87
CA ASP A 403 -4.54 -16.47 -16.66
C ASP A 403 -3.96 -15.90 -15.36
N GLU A 404 -2.68 -15.54 -15.35
CA GLU A 404 -2.00 -15.06 -14.15
C GLU A 404 -2.55 -13.70 -13.66
N ARG A 405 -2.93 -12.80 -14.56
CA ARG A 405 -3.58 -11.52 -14.20
C ARG A 405 -5.08 -11.67 -14.03
N ARG A 406 -5.73 -12.53 -14.81
CA ARG A 406 -7.16 -12.81 -14.66
C ARG A 406 -7.50 -13.40 -13.30
N THR A 407 -6.67 -14.30 -12.80
CA THR A 407 -6.92 -15.04 -11.54
C THR A 407 -6.20 -14.43 -10.33
N GLY A 408 -5.09 -13.72 -10.54
CA GLY A 408 -4.27 -13.16 -9.46
C GLY A 408 -4.62 -11.71 -9.06
N TYR A 409 -5.58 -11.08 -9.75
CA TYR A 409 -5.94 -9.68 -9.52
C TYR A 409 -7.47 -9.51 -9.57
N LEU A 410 -8.01 -8.67 -8.67
CA LEU A 410 -9.44 -8.42 -8.61
C LEU A 410 -9.84 -7.34 -9.62
N TRP A 411 -10.51 -7.76 -10.69
CA TRP A 411 -10.96 -6.88 -11.79
C TRP A 411 -12.38 -6.37 -11.63
N TYR A 412 -13.16 -6.95 -10.72
CA TYR A 412 -14.50 -6.53 -10.37
C TYR A 412 -14.68 -6.48 -8.85
N THR A 413 -15.64 -5.67 -8.42
CA THR A 413 -16.02 -5.49 -7.01
C THR A 413 -17.52 -5.20 -6.88
N ASP A 414 -18.11 -5.53 -5.74
CA ASP A 414 -19.46 -5.16 -5.33
C ASP A 414 -19.47 -4.09 -4.22
N GLU A 415 -18.30 -3.63 -3.76
CA GLU A 415 -18.15 -2.63 -2.70
C GLU A 415 -19.01 -1.37 -2.92
N PRO A 416 -19.10 -0.78 -4.14
CA PRO A 416 -19.93 0.40 -4.37
C PRO A 416 -21.41 0.22 -4.04
N ALA A 417 -21.95 -1.01 -4.09
CA ALA A 417 -23.34 -1.26 -3.68
C ALA A 417 -23.54 -0.92 -2.20
N THR A 418 -22.56 -1.22 -1.35
CA THR A 418 -22.60 -0.89 0.07
C THR A 418 -22.49 0.62 0.29
N SER A 419 -21.61 1.30 -0.44
CA SER A 419 -21.46 2.75 -0.37
C SER A 419 -22.72 3.49 -0.84
N LEU A 420 -23.40 3.01 -1.88
CA LEU A 420 -24.68 3.56 -2.34
C LEU A 420 -25.78 3.45 -1.25
N ARG A 421 -25.86 2.33 -0.54
CA ARG A 421 -26.78 2.18 0.61
C ARG A 421 -26.42 3.12 1.77
N ARG A 422 -25.13 3.41 1.98
CA ARG A 422 -24.67 4.40 2.97
C ARG A 422 -25.07 5.82 2.54
N TYR A 423 -24.89 6.15 1.27
CA TYR A 423 -25.30 7.42 0.67
C TYR A 423 -26.81 7.65 0.79
N GLU A 424 -27.65 6.65 0.53
CA GLU A 424 -29.11 6.77 0.68
C GLU A 424 -29.53 7.12 2.11
N ARG A 425 -28.91 6.46 3.10
CA ARG A 425 -29.15 6.79 4.52
C ARG A 425 -28.62 8.18 4.88
N TRP A 426 -27.49 8.59 4.29
CA TRP A 426 -26.95 9.95 4.48
C TRP A 426 -27.92 11.00 3.92
N MET A 427 -28.48 10.80 2.72
CA MET A 427 -29.49 11.67 2.11
C MET A 427 -30.73 11.85 2.99
N GLN A 428 -31.23 10.75 3.55
CA GLN A 428 -32.40 10.77 4.45
C GLN A 428 -32.13 11.64 5.69
N ARG A 429 -30.93 11.52 6.30
CA ARG A 429 -30.54 12.34 7.45
C ARG A 429 -30.41 13.82 7.11
N GLN A 430 -29.79 14.16 5.98
CA GLN A 430 -29.66 15.56 5.54
C GLN A 430 -31.03 16.20 5.31
N THR A 431 -31.98 15.44 4.77
CA THR A 431 -33.34 15.95 4.52
C THR A 431 -34.13 16.15 5.82
N ALA A 432 -33.95 15.27 6.81
CA ALA A 432 -34.59 15.38 8.11
C ALA A 432 -34.05 16.56 8.92
N GLY A 433 -32.72 16.76 8.97
CA GLY A 433 -32.10 17.86 9.70
C GLY A 433 -32.34 19.26 9.11
N ASN A 434 -32.82 19.36 7.86
CA ASN A 434 -33.22 20.62 7.24
C ASN A 434 -34.71 20.97 7.46
N ARG A 435 -35.49 20.09 8.11
CA ARG A 435 -36.92 20.28 8.40
C ARG A 435 -37.20 20.62 9.88
N GLU A 436 -36.19 20.50 10.73
CA GLU A 436 -36.16 21.02 12.11
C GLU A 436 -35.50 22.40 12.09
#